data_AF-A0A119M9Y7-F1
#
_entry.id   AF-A0A119M9Y7-F1
#
_cell.length_a   1.000
_cell.length_b   1.000
_cell.length_c   1.000
_cell.angle_alpha   90.00
_cell.angle_beta   90.00
_cell.angle_gamma   90.00
#
_symmetry.space_group_name_H-M   'P 1'
#
loop_
_entity.id
_entity.type
_entity.pdbx_description
1 polymer ?
#
loop_
_entity_poly.entity_id
_entity_poly.type
_entity_poly.pdbx_seq_one_letter_code
_entity_poly.pdbx_strand_id
1 'polypeptide(L)'
;MTTSTHNLWTTAEARLLARLYPSPIPAKALYAAFPRHSRKSVQTYATTVLKVTRPPRNYKTVAAPAWDRMRAILEHEPLSVRELVKRCGVSQQRVSELLTNHRTEVQIVDWIPPDGRAQWRPVWAVGTGPDVPCPAAIKTEAARAARAAMKRNPFLAAAGLVTIPVGERGRVFQQPMDVDDEELAA
;
A
#
# COMPACT_ATOMS: atom_id res chain seq x y z
N MET A 1 -23.12 -23.41 -29.59
CA MET A 1 -22.63 -22.09 -29.14
C MET A 1 -23.78 -21.09 -29.28
N THR A 2 -24.39 -20.68 -28.16
CA THR A 2 -25.46 -19.68 -28.15
C THR A 2 -24.84 -18.30 -28.38
N THR A 3 -25.08 -17.71 -29.53
CA THR A 3 -24.75 -16.32 -29.82
C THR A 3 -25.55 -15.44 -28.87
N SER A 4 -24.88 -14.89 -27.85
CA SER A 4 -25.49 -13.92 -26.93
C SER A 4 -25.85 -12.68 -27.72
N THR A 5 -27.08 -12.60 -28.22
CA THR A 5 -27.61 -11.41 -28.90
C THR A 5 -27.43 -10.21 -27.98
N HIS A 6 -26.67 -9.21 -28.41
CA HIS A 6 -26.52 -7.98 -27.63
C HIS A 6 -27.86 -7.27 -27.55
N ASN A 7 -28.44 -7.21 -26.35
CA ASN A 7 -29.68 -6.47 -26.13
C ASN A 7 -29.41 -4.98 -26.31
N LEU A 8 -29.95 -4.41 -27.39
CA LEU A 8 -29.89 -2.99 -27.67
C LEU A 8 -30.66 -2.21 -26.59
N TRP A 9 -30.09 -1.08 -26.17
CA TRP A 9 -30.72 -0.16 -25.23
C TRP A 9 -31.82 0.63 -25.94
N THR A 10 -33.04 0.53 -25.43
CA THR A 10 -34.14 1.37 -25.91
C THR A 10 -34.06 2.78 -25.31
N THR A 11 -34.64 3.77 -25.99
CA THR A 11 -34.70 5.15 -25.48
C THR A 11 -35.44 5.23 -24.13
N ALA A 12 -36.44 4.38 -23.92
CA ALA A 12 -37.18 4.30 -22.66
C ALA A 12 -36.30 3.76 -21.51
N GLU A 13 -35.54 2.69 -21.76
CA GLU A 13 -34.61 2.12 -20.79
C GLU A 13 -33.48 3.11 -20.44
N ALA A 14 -32.94 3.82 -21.43
CA ALA A 14 -31.92 4.84 -21.22
C ALA A 14 -32.42 5.99 -20.34
N ARG A 15 -33.65 6.48 -20.58
CA ARG A 15 -34.30 7.52 -19.75
C ARG A 15 -34.56 7.04 -18.34
N LEU A 16 -35.06 5.81 -18.18
CA LEU A 16 -35.29 5.21 -16.88
C LEU A 16 -33.98 5.06 -16.10
N LEU A 17 -32.92 4.62 -16.76
CA LEU A 17 -31.60 4.47 -16.15
C LEU A 17 -31.02 5.81 -15.73
N ALA A 18 -31.11 6.84 -16.58
CA ALA A 18 -30.67 8.20 -16.24
C ALA A 18 -31.38 8.74 -14.98
N ARG A 19 -32.65 8.37 -14.75
CA ARG A 19 -33.41 8.76 -13.56
C ARG A 19 -33.07 7.93 -12.32
N LEU A 20 -32.95 6.61 -12.47
CA LEU A 20 -32.78 5.69 -11.34
C LEU A 20 -31.34 5.57 -10.86
N TYR A 21 -30.34 5.70 -11.74
CA TYR A 21 -28.93 5.48 -11.40
C TYR A 21 -28.36 6.49 -10.38
N PRO A 22 -28.68 7.79 -10.45
CA PRO A 22 -28.27 8.78 -9.44
C PRO A 22 -29.08 8.70 -8.15
N SER A 23 -30.16 7.93 -8.11
CA SER A 23 -31.03 7.85 -6.93
C SER A 23 -30.42 6.94 -5.85
N PRO A 24 -30.77 7.13 -4.56
CA PRO A 24 -30.26 6.32 -3.45
C PRO A 24 -30.91 4.93 -3.35
N ILE A 25 -31.59 4.45 -4.41
CA ILE A 25 -32.22 3.13 -4.42
C ILE A 25 -31.18 2.02 -4.21
N PRO A 26 -31.53 0.89 -3.56
CA PRO A 26 -30.60 -0.23 -3.39
C PRO A 26 -30.26 -0.88 -4.73
N ALA A 27 -29.01 -1.37 -4.87
CA ALA A 27 -28.50 -1.93 -6.14
C ALA A 27 -29.36 -3.09 -6.66
N LYS A 28 -29.90 -3.91 -5.76
CA LYS A 28 -30.80 -5.01 -6.10
C LYS A 28 -32.07 -4.51 -6.82
N ALA A 29 -32.67 -3.43 -6.35
CA ALA A 29 -33.86 -2.84 -6.96
C ALA A 29 -33.55 -2.16 -8.30
N LEU A 30 -32.42 -1.46 -8.39
CA LEU A 30 -31.94 -0.87 -9.65
C LEU A 30 -31.82 -1.95 -10.75
N TYR A 31 -31.13 -3.05 -10.48
CA TYR A 31 -30.91 -4.09 -11.49
C TYR A 31 -32.19 -4.89 -11.80
N ALA A 32 -33.10 -5.02 -10.84
CA ALA A 32 -34.40 -5.64 -11.09
C ALA A 32 -35.27 -4.83 -12.08
N ALA A 33 -35.07 -3.51 -12.17
CA ALA A 33 -35.77 -2.67 -13.13
C ALA A 33 -35.33 -2.88 -14.60
N PHE A 34 -34.21 -3.56 -14.85
CA PHE A 34 -33.66 -3.82 -16.18
C PHE A 34 -33.44 -5.33 -16.42
N PRO A 35 -34.51 -6.15 -16.47
CA PRO A 35 -34.38 -7.61 -16.56
C PRO A 35 -33.73 -8.09 -17.87
N ARG A 36 -33.77 -7.27 -18.93
CA ARG A 36 -33.15 -7.56 -20.23
C ARG A 36 -31.64 -7.36 -20.22
N HIS A 37 -31.10 -6.64 -19.24
CA HIS A 37 -29.69 -6.22 -19.22
C HIS A 37 -28.95 -6.86 -18.06
N SER A 38 -27.75 -7.36 -18.31
CA SER A 38 -26.88 -7.84 -17.24
C SER A 38 -26.45 -6.66 -16.35
N ARG A 39 -26.10 -6.94 -15.08
CA ARG A 39 -25.61 -5.92 -14.14
C ARG A 39 -24.44 -5.11 -14.72
N LYS A 40 -23.54 -5.80 -15.44
CA LYS A 40 -22.38 -5.18 -16.10
C LYS A 40 -22.82 -4.26 -17.24
N SER A 41 -23.77 -4.66 -18.08
CA SER A 41 -24.32 -3.81 -19.15
C SER A 41 -24.92 -2.52 -18.59
N VAL A 42 -25.74 -2.62 -17.54
CA VAL A 42 -26.35 -1.46 -16.86
C VAL A 42 -25.28 -0.51 -16.32
N GLN A 43 -24.26 -1.04 -15.64
CA GLN A 43 -23.17 -0.22 -15.09
C GLN A 43 -22.37 0.46 -16.19
N THR A 44 -21.95 -0.29 -17.21
CA THR A 44 -21.17 0.24 -18.33
C THR A 44 -21.95 1.31 -19.06
N TYR A 45 -23.21 1.06 -19.42
CA TYR A 45 -24.02 2.04 -20.14
C TYR A 45 -24.26 3.32 -19.31
N ALA A 46 -24.49 3.19 -18.00
CA ALA A 46 -24.65 4.32 -17.10
C ALA A 46 -23.38 5.19 -17.02
N THR A 47 -22.20 4.58 -16.91
CA THR A 47 -20.94 5.32 -16.72
C THR A 47 -20.35 5.82 -18.03
N THR A 48 -20.40 5.04 -19.11
CA THR A 48 -19.74 5.39 -20.38
C THR A 48 -20.63 6.18 -21.32
N VAL A 49 -21.91 5.82 -21.43
CA VAL A 49 -22.85 6.46 -22.38
C VAL A 49 -23.59 7.61 -21.69
N LEU A 50 -24.24 7.34 -20.56
CA LEU A 50 -25.04 8.35 -19.84
C LEU A 50 -24.20 9.27 -18.95
N LYS A 51 -22.95 8.89 -18.64
CA LYS A 51 -22.03 9.63 -17.77
C LYS A 51 -22.63 10.02 -16.42
N VAL A 52 -23.54 9.18 -15.91
CA VAL A 52 -24.16 9.38 -14.59
C VAL A 52 -23.43 8.56 -13.54
N THR A 53 -23.20 9.18 -12.38
CA THR A 53 -22.58 8.54 -11.23
C THR A 53 -23.63 8.22 -10.18
N ARG A 54 -23.35 7.18 -9.40
CA ARG A 54 -24.18 6.82 -8.27
C ARG A 54 -23.74 7.62 -7.05
N PRO A 55 -24.65 8.10 -6.19
CA PRO A 55 -24.27 8.73 -4.94
C PRO A 55 -23.37 7.79 -4.13
N PRO A 56 -22.35 8.34 -3.43
CA PRO A 56 -21.50 7.55 -2.57
C PRO A 56 -22.39 6.80 -1.58
N ARG A 57 -22.10 5.51 -1.39
CA ARG A 57 -22.81 4.74 -0.38
C ARG A 57 -22.59 5.44 0.96
N ASN A 58 -23.67 5.79 1.64
CA ASN A 58 -23.58 6.27 3.01
C ASN A 58 -23.16 5.07 3.87
N TYR A 59 -21.86 4.80 3.93
CA TYR A 59 -21.31 3.94 4.94
C TYR A 59 -21.67 4.65 6.24
N LYS A 60 -22.65 4.14 6.99
CA LYS A 60 -22.86 4.59 8.36
C LYS A 60 -21.47 4.65 8.97
N THR A 61 -21.08 5.82 9.45
CA THR A 61 -19.90 5.99 10.29
C THR A 61 -20.10 4.98 11.41
N VAL A 62 -19.47 3.81 11.27
CA VAL A 62 -19.45 2.83 12.33
C VAL A 62 -18.82 3.62 13.46
N ALA A 63 -19.56 3.82 14.55
CA ALA A 63 -19.00 4.35 15.79
C ALA A 63 -17.63 3.68 15.95
N ALA A 64 -16.60 4.44 16.30
CA ALA A 64 -15.26 3.89 16.39
C ALA A 64 -14.97 3.50 17.85
N PRO A 65 -15.63 2.47 18.45
CA PRO A 65 -15.41 2.11 19.84
C PRO A 65 -13.97 1.64 20.08
N ALA A 66 -13.22 1.35 19.00
CA ALA A 66 -11.80 1.10 19.08
C ALA A 66 -11.00 2.36 19.46
N TRP A 67 -11.39 3.55 18.97
CA TRP A 67 -10.73 4.80 19.34
C TRP A 67 -11.02 5.16 20.79
N ASP A 68 -12.29 5.16 21.20
CA ASP A 68 -12.67 5.55 22.57
C ASP A 68 -11.99 4.67 23.62
N ARG A 69 -11.93 3.35 23.37
CA ARG A 69 -11.20 2.40 24.23
C ARG A 69 -9.70 2.68 24.24
N MET A 70 -9.11 2.98 23.07
CA MET A 70 -7.68 3.27 22.98
C MET A 70 -7.32 4.58 23.67
N ARG A 71 -8.15 5.62 23.53
CA ARG A 71 -8.00 6.90 24.21
C ARG A 71 -8.06 6.71 25.73
N ALA A 72 -9.06 6.00 26.24
CA ALA A 72 -9.18 5.72 27.68
C ALA A 72 -7.94 5.01 28.24
N ILE A 73 -7.32 4.10 27.48
CA ILE A 73 -6.08 3.45 27.90
C ILE A 73 -4.91 4.44 27.91
N LEU A 74 -4.77 5.26 26.87
CA LEU A 74 -3.69 6.24 26.73
C LEU A 74 -3.77 7.43 27.70
N GLU A 75 -4.97 7.73 28.22
CA GLU A 75 -5.17 8.72 29.29
C GLU A 75 -4.54 8.26 30.62
N HIS A 76 -4.46 6.95 30.85
CA HIS A 76 -3.87 6.38 32.06
C HIS A 76 -2.37 6.08 31.93
N GLU A 77 -1.94 5.59 30.77
CA GLU A 77 -0.58 5.10 30.59
C GLU A 77 -0.07 5.34 29.15
N PRO A 78 1.17 5.86 29.00
CA PRO A 78 1.79 5.97 27.69
C PRO A 78 2.22 4.58 27.19
N LEU A 79 1.84 4.21 25.97
CA LEU A 79 2.03 2.85 25.45
C LEU A 79 2.55 2.81 24.02
N SER A 80 3.26 1.73 23.70
CA SER A 80 3.67 1.42 22.33
C SER A 80 2.52 0.80 21.52
N VAL A 81 2.63 0.87 20.18
CA VAL A 81 1.64 0.25 19.26
C VAL A 81 1.41 -1.23 19.57
N ARG A 82 2.46 -1.97 19.92
CA ARG A 82 2.37 -3.41 20.24
C ARG A 82 1.55 -3.67 21.50
N GLU A 83 1.69 -2.82 22.51
CA GLU A 83 0.90 -2.92 23.75
C GLU A 83 -0.54 -2.50 23.53
N LEU A 84 -0.77 -1.45 22.72
CA LEU A 84 -2.10 -1.01 22.33
C LEU A 84 -2.86 -2.12 21.58
N VAL A 85 -2.20 -2.83 20.66
CA VAL A 85 -2.77 -4.02 19.99
C VAL A 85 -3.20 -5.08 21.01
N LYS A 86 -2.34 -5.39 21.98
CA LYS A 86 -2.61 -6.40 23.02
C LYS A 86 -3.77 -5.99 23.94
N ARG A 87 -3.83 -4.73 24.37
CA ARG A 87 -4.86 -4.24 25.30
C ARG A 87 -6.20 -3.96 24.62
N CYS A 88 -6.18 -3.42 23.39
CA CYS A 88 -7.39 -3.07 22.66
C CYS A 88 -7.98 -4.24 21.87
N GLY A 89 -7.21 -5.31 21.62
CA GLY A 89 -7.65 -6.48 20.86
C GLY A 89 -7.93 -6.21 19.38
N VAL A 90 -7.25 -5.22 18.80
CA VAL A 90 -7.40 -4.80 17.40
C VAL A 90 -6.13 -5.06 16.60
N SER A 91 -6.24 -5.12 15.27
CA SER A 91 -5.06 -5.31 14.42
C SER A 91 -4.09 -4.13 14.50
N GLN A 92 -2.80 -4.40 14.28
CA GLN A 92 -1.77 -3.35 14.25
C GLN A 92 -2.06 -2.28 13.21
N GLN A 93 -2.53 -2.66 12.03
CA GLN A 93 -2.94 -1.72 10.99
C GLN A 93 -4.03 -0.78 11.50
N ARG A 94 -5.04 -1.31 12.21
CA ARG A 94 -6.14 -0.49 12.73
C ARG A 94 -5.65 0.51 13.78
N VAL A 95 -4.72 0.11 14.64
CA VAL A 95 -4.10 1.03 15.61
C VAL A 95 -3.33 2.14 14.89
N SER A 96 -2.52 1.80 13.88
CA SER A 96 -1.78 2.79 13.09
C SER A 96 -2.72 3.77 12.37
N GLU A 97 -3.81 3.29 11.77
CA GLU A 97 -4.84 4.14 11.17
C GLU A 97 -5.47 5.09 12.19
N LEU A 98 -5.81 4.60 13.38
CA LEU A 98 -6.40 5.42 14.44
C LEU A 98 -5.44 6.50 14.94
N LEU A 99 -4.17 6.16 15.17
CA LEU A 99 -3.14 7.13 15.56
C LEU A 99 -2.89 8.19 14.47
N THR A 100 -3.01 7.81 13.20
CA THR A 100 -2.86 8.72 12.06
C THR A 100 -4.08 9.66 11.96
N ASN A 101 -5.29 9.10 12.07
CA ASN A 101 -6.54 9.87 11.94
C ASN A 101 -6.74 10.83 13.12
N HIS A 102 -6.29 10.46 14.32
CA HIS A 102 -6.40 11.27 15.54
C HIS A 102 -5.07 11.90 15.95
N ARG A 103 -4.18 12.17 14.99
CA ARG A 103 -2.82 12.66 15.24
C ARG A 103 -2.77 13.96 16.05
N THR A 104 -3.80 14.79 15.99
CA THR A 104 -3.92 16.04 16.77
C THR A 104 -4.22 15.82 18.25
N GLU A 105 -4.64 14.61 18.64
CA GLU A 105 -5.06 14.27 20.00
C GLU A 105 -4.02 13.40 20.74
N VAL A 106 -3.01 12.93 20.02
CA VAL A 106 -1.94 12.09 20.55
C VAL A 106 -0.58 12.67 20.22
N GLN A 107 0.38 12.41 21.08
CA GLN A 107 1.77 12.84 20.95
C GLN A 107 2.72 11.68 21.23
N ILE A 108 3.92 11.74 20.66
CA ILE A 108 5.00 10.82 20.98
C ILE A 108 5.75 11.36 22.20
N VAL A 109 5.72 10.63 23.31
CA VAL A 109 6.36 11.04 24.57
C VAL A 109 7.72 10.40 24.80
N ASP A 110 7.98 9.24 24.19
CA ASP A 110 9.23 8.51 24.34
C ASP A 110 9.46 7.53 23.19
N TRP A 111 10.64 6.93 23.13
CA TRP A 111 11.03 5.96 22.12
C TRP A 111 11.67 4.73 22.77
N ILE A 112 11.08 3.56 22.56
CA ILE A 112 11.64 2.29 23.00
C ILE A 112 12.76 1.90 22.04
N PRO A 113 13.97 1.57 22.56
CA PRO A 113 15.09 1.15 21.73
C PRO A 113 14.76 -0.13 20.94
N PRO A 114 15.30 -0.24 19.72
CA PRO A 114 15.16 -1.46 18.94
C PRO A 114 15.99 -2.60 19.53
N ASP A 115 15.42 -3.80 19.50
CA ASP A 115 16.18 -5.02 19.72
C ASP A 115 16.92 -5.37 18.41
N GLY A 116 18.26 -5.23 18.41
CA GLY A 116 19.11 -5.55 17.26
C GLY A 116 18.99 -4.56 16.10
N ARG A 117 18.59 -5.03 14.91
CA ARG A 117 18.48 -4.22 13.68
C ARG A 117 17.11 -3.56 13.48
N ALA A 118 16.23 -3.63 14.48
CA ALA A 118 14.90 -3.04 14.41
C ALA A 118 14.94 -1.50 14.42
N GLN A 119 13.79 -0.86 14.19
CA GLN A 119 13.63 0.58 14.32
C GLN A 119 13.18 0.95 15.74
N TRP A 120 13.52 2.17 16.16
CA TRP A 120 12.96 2.78 17.38
C TRP A 120 11.43 2.73 17.33
N ARG A 121 10.81 2.36 18.45
CA ARG A 121 9.35 2.23 18.54
C ARG A 121 8.79 3.41 19.32
N PRO A 122 7.85 4.18 18.76
CA PRO A 122 7.27 5.33 19.47
C PRO A 122 6.36 4.86 20.61
N VAL A 123 6.42 5.59 21.72
CA VAL A 123 5.51 5.51 22.85
C VAL A 123 4.53 6.68 22.74
N TRP A 124 3.24 6.36 22.68
CA TRP A 124 2.17 7.32 22.49
C TRP A 124 1.50 7.66 23.81
N ALA A 125 1.07 8.91 23.95
CA ALA A 125 0.19 9.37 25.01
C ALA A 125 -0.88 10.31 24.43
N VAL A 126 -1.98 10.49 25.16
CA VAL A 126 -2.96 11.53 24.84
C VAL A 126 -2.38 12.89 25.20
N GLY A 127 -2.43 13.83 24.27
CA GLY A 127 -1.85 15.17 24.46
C GLY A 127 -1.67 15.92 23.15
N THR A 128 -1.61 17.25 23.26
CA THR A 128 -1.49 18.17 22.12
C THR A 128 -0.10 18.83 22.05
N GLY A 129 0.87 18.32 22.80
CA GLY A 129 2.25 18.83 22.80
C GLY A 129 3.03 18.37 21.57
N PRO A 130 4.24 18.92 21.36
CA PRO A 130 5.11 18.51 20.28
C PRO A 130 5.64 17.09 20.50
N ASP A 131 5.82 16.35 19.42
CA ASP A 131 6.45 15.03 19.48
C ASP A 131 7.91 15.12 19.93
N VAL A 132 8.32 14.18 20.77
CA VAL A 132 9.73 13.94 21.06
C VAL A 132 10.41 13.45 19.78
N PRO A 133 11.51 14.08 19.33
CA PRO A 133 12.20 13.69 18.12
C PRO A 133 12.75 12.27 18.23
N CYS A 134 12.64 11.49 17.15
CA CYS A 134 13.19 10.14 17.10
C CYS A 134 14.71 10.21 17.35
N PRO A 135 15.24 9.40 18.29
CA PRO A 135 16.67 9.30 18.50
C PRO A 135 17.40 8.85 17.23
N ALA A 136 18.67 9.21 17.13
CA ALA A 136 19.50 8.80 16.00
C ALA A 136 19.50 7.26 15.87
N ALA A 137 19.50 6.77 14.64
CA ALA A 137 19.60 5.34 14.38
C ALA A 137 20.90 4.80 15.01
N ILE A 138 20.78 3.77 15.84
CA ILE A 138 21.92 3.05 16.43
C ILE A 138 22.60 2.25 15.32
N LYS A 139 23.35 2.94 14.44
CA LYS A 139 24.19 2.30 13.44
C LYS A 139 25.53 2.01 14.09
N THR A 140 25.85 0.73 14.26
CA THR A 140 27.20 0.32 14.62
C THR A 140 28.19 0.84 13.56
N GLU A 141 29.41 1.15 13.98
CA GLU A 141 30.46 1.57 13.03
C GLU A 141 30.67 0.53 11.94
N ALA A 142 30.54 -0.76 12.27
CA ALA A 142 30.56 -1.87 11.31
C ALA A 142 29.47 -1.76 10.24
N ALA A 143 28.24 -1.40 10.59
CA ALA A 143 27.16 -1.21 9.62
C ALA A 143 27.37 0.04 8.74
N ARG A 144 27.98 1.10 9.32
CA ARG A 144 28.37 2.30 8.59
C ARG A 144 29.51 1.99 7.59
N ALA A 145 30.51 1.23 8.03
CA ALA A 145 31.64 0.79 7.22
C ALA A 145 31.20 -0.17 6.09
N ALA A 146 30.31 -1.13 6.36
CA ALA A 146 29.76 -2.03 5.35
C ALA A 146 28.99 -1.26 4.26
N ARG A 147 28.18 -0.27 4.64
CA ARG A 147 27.46 0.58 3.67
C ARG A 147 28.42 1.48 2.87
N ALA A 148 29.47 2.01 3.49
CA ALA A 148 30.51 2.76 2.81
C ALA A 148 31.30 1.88 1.82
N ALA A 149 31.59 0.64 2.20
CA ALA A 149 32.23 -0.35 1.33
C ALA A 149 31.32 -0.76 0.14
N MET A 150 30.01 -0.87 0.37
CA MET A 150 29.01 -1.08 -0.68
C MET A 150 28.86 0.13 -1.61
N LYS A 151 29.15 1.34 -1.13
CA LYS A 151 29.14 2.59 -1.91
C LYS A 151 30.46 2.79 -2.70
N ARG A 152 31.15 1.70 -3.07
CA ARG A 152 32.29 1.77 -3.98
C ARG A 152 31.78 2.00 -5.40
N ASN A 153 32.27 3.06 -6.02
CA ASN A 153 31.99 3.36 -7.42
C ASN A 153 32.59 2.21 -8.29
N PRO A 154 31.78 1.51 -9.09
CA PRO A 154 32.26 0.38 -9.88
C PRO A 154 33.30 0.78 -10.94
N PHE A 155 33.42 2.08 -11.25
CA PHE A 155 34.36 2.61 -12.24
C PHE A 155 35.67 3.11 -11.64
N LEU A 156 35.96 2.85 -10.35
CA LEU A 156 37.23 3.29 -9.74
C LEU A 156 38.47 2.74 -10.45
N ALA A 157 38.37 1.52 -11.02
CA ALA A 157 39.39 0.94 -11.86
C ALA A 157 39.53 1.68 -13.21
N ALA A 158 38.42 2.02 -13.86
CA ALA A 158 38.41 2.76 -15.12
C ALA A 158 38.87 4.22 -14.96
N ALA A 159 38.64 4.82 -13.79
CA ALA A 159 39.11 6.15 -13.43
C ALA A 159 40.60 6.20 -13.01
N GLY A 160 41.29 5.05 -12.99
CA GLY A 160 42.71 4.97 -12.61
C GLY A 160 43.00 5.20 -11.13
N LEU A 161 41.98 5.20 -10.27
CA LEU A 161 42.09 5.51 -8.84
C LEU A 161 42.35 4.28 -7.96
N VAL A 162 42.14 3.06 -8.50
CA VAL A 162 42.42 1.79 -7.82
C VAL A 162 43.19 0.88 -8.77
N THR A 163 44.34 0.39 -8.31
CA THR A 163 45.17 -0.56 -9.05
C THR A 163 44.46 -1.91 -9.15
N ILE A 164 44.18 -2.37 -10.37
CA ILE A 164 43.58 -3.68 -10.61
C ILE A 164 44.61 -4.75 -10.23
N PRO A 165 44.30 -5.70 -9.34
CA PRO A 165 45.20 -6.81 -9.05
C PRO A 165 45.40 -7.63 -10.33
N VAL A 166 46.65 -7.73 -10.78
CA VAL A 166 47.02 -8.50 -11.97
C VAL A 166 47.11 -9.97 -11.55
N GLY A 167 46.03 -10.73 -11.76
CA GLY A 167 46.04 -12.18 -11.65
C GLY A 167 46.61 -12.86 -12.90
N GLU A 168 46.92 -14.15 -12.81
CA GLU A 168 47.26 -14.95 -13.99
C GLU A 168 46.12 -14.92 -15.02
N ARG A 169 46.47 -14.85 -16.31
CA ARG A 169 45.50 -14.83 -17.42
C ARG A 169 44.64 -16.09 -17.36
N GLY A 170 43.38 -15.94 -16.93
CA GLY A 170 42.37 -16.98 -17.06
C GLY A 170 42.08 -17.30 -18.53
N ARG A 171 41.51 -18.48 -18.80
CA ARG A 171 41.07 -18.88 -20.14
C ARG A 171 39.96 -17.94 -20.61
N VAL A 172 40.18 -17.22 -21.70
CA VAL A 172 39.16 -16.40 -22.37
C VAL A 172 38.44 -17.29 -23.38
N PHE A 173 37.17 -17.58 -23.12
CA PHE A 173 36.32 -18.25 -24.11
C PHE A 173 35.77 -17.19 -25.06
N GLN A 174 36.21 -17.26 -26.31
CA GLN A 174 35.68 -16.43 -27.39
C GLN A 174 34.59 -17.24 -28.09
N GLN A 175 33.33 -16.84 -27.94
CA GLN A 175 32.24 -17.45 -28.68
C GLN A 175 32.22 -16.85 -30.09
N PRO A 176 32.34 -17.66 -31.15
CA PRO A 176 32.08 -17.18 -32.50
C PRO A 176 30.61 -16.76 -32.60
N MET A 177 30.37 -15.69 -33.36
CA MET A 177 29.03 -15.15 -33.64
C MET A 177 28.66 -15.43 -35.10
N ASP A 178 29.15 -16.55 -35.64
CA ASP A 178 28.80 -16.98 -36.99
C ASP A 178 27.49 -17.78 -36.94
N VAL A 179 26.57 -17.45 -37.84
CA VAL A 179 25.19 -17.96 -37.85
C VAL A 179 25.10 -19.37 -38.45
N ASP A 180 26.19 -19.84 -39.06
CA ASP A 180 26.28 -21.10 -39.80
C ASP A 180 27.06 -22.19 -39.03
N ASP A 181 27.36 -21.97 -37.74
CA ASP A 181 28.00 -22.97 -36.89
C ASP A 181 26.99 -24.11 -36.59
N GLU A 182 27.04 -25.17 -37.40
CA GLU A 182 26.33 -26.42 -37.15
C GLU A 182 26.90 -27.12 -35.90
N GLU A 183 26.32 -26.81 -34.73
CA GLU A 183 26.39 -27.68 -33.55
C GLU A 183 25.68 -29.01 -33.85
N LEU A 184 26.42 -30.12 -34.00
CA LEU A 184 25.85 -31.44 -33.72
C LEU A 184 26.88 -32.52 -33.30
N ALA A 185 26.79 -32.86 -32.00
CA ALA A 185 26.89 -34.20 -31.41
C ALA A 185 28.23 -34.96 -31.38
N ALA A 186 28.82 -35.00 -30.17
CA ALA A 186 29.11 -36.25 -29.44
C ALA A 186 29.34 -35.98 -27.94
#